data_AF-A0A848LDA3-F1
#
_entry.id   AF-A0A848LDA3-F1
#
_cell.length_a   1.000
_cell.length_b   1.000
_cell.length_c   1.000
_cell.angle_alpha   90.00
_cell.angle_beta   90.00
_cell.angle_gamma   90.00
#
_symmetry.space_group_name_H-M   'P 1'
#
loop_
_entity.id
_entity.type
_entity.pdbx_description
1 polymer ?
#
loop_
_entity_poly.entity_id
_entity_poly.type
_entity_poly.pdbx_seq_one_letter_code
_entity_poly.pdbx_strand_id
1 'polypeptide(L)'
;MDAEVLEPIIATMPVRPVVDIGGPKGSLKPKARDRRVSNKIQACYVRDRDFDFDPPLDLARPTEDSRHGTPSTILGWRWCRHELENYLLEPLLVAAATGWNEADYSQALLGAARSITPYTASRWVMGVARRSLPPFKELPTRPDAVSNNEIRIPSDCSEKASSDWVRQQIELFRQQVDSSLAANVIQASFDLYLQRLSAQSQPHEILVWHSGKDLLAAMQPLIAKRPESDPVSFRRTLRDWVRDNPTNTLAFLPEWKELLTFLAA
;
A
#
# COMPACT_ATOMS: atom_id res chain seq x y z
N MET A 1 -0.89 12.91 -9.18
CA MET A 1 -2.10 12.69 -8.36
C MET A 1 -1.80 12.73 -6.87
N ASP A 2 -0.91 11.88 -6.34
CA ASP A 2 -0.75 11.80 -4.88
C ASP A 2 -0.30 13.11 -4.23
N ALA A 3 0.72 13.75 -4.80
CA ALA A 3 1.15 15.07 -4.39
C ALA A 3 0.03 16.12 -4.56
N GLU A 4 -0.73 16.09 -5.67
CA GLU A 4 -1.83 17.04 -5.93
C GLU A 4 -2.96 16.95 -4.91
N VAL A 5 -3.17 15.79 -4.27
CA VAL A 5 -4.17 15.61 -3.21
C VAL A 5 -3.60 15.95 -1.83
N LEU A 6 -2.34 15.58 -1.57
CA LEU A 6 -1.71 15.77 -0.26
C LEU A 6 -1.16 17.17 -0.03
N GLU A 7 -0.63 17.84 -1.06
CA GLU A 7 -0.07 19.20 -0.95
C GLU A 7 -1.08 20.21 -0.37
N PRO A 8 -2.34 20.28 -0.84
CA PRO A 8 -3.32 21.21 -0.30
C PRO A 8 -3.66 20.93 1.18
N ILE A 9 -3.65 19.65 1.56
CA ILE A 9 -3.90 19.21 2.95
C ILE A 9 -2.72 19.56 3.84
N ILE A 10 -1.50 19.27 3.39
CA ILE A 10 -0.27 19.57 4.14
C ILE A 10 -0.07 21.09 4.25
N ALA A 11 -0.51 21.87 3.27
CA ALA A 11 -0.48 23.32 3.32
C ALA A 11 -1.34 23.94 4.45
N THR A 12 -2.27 23.18 5.03
CA THR A 12 -3.03 23.61 6.22
C THR A 12 -2.21 23.51 7.51
N MET A 13 -1.07 22.85 7.50
CA MET A 13 -0.19 22.72 8.67
C MET A 13 0.54 24.05 8.97
N PRO A 14 0.82 24.36 10.26
CA PRO A 14 1.63 25.53 10.63
C PRO A 14 3.06 25.47 10.08
N VAL A 15 3.69 24.30 10.17
CA VAL A 15 4.94 23.99 9.48
C VAL A 15 4.55 23.38 8.14
N ARG A 16 5.10 23.88 7.03
CA ARG A 16 4.75 23.42 5.68
C ARG A 16 5.81 22.44 5.14
N PRO A 17 5.65 21.12 5.31
CA PRO A 17 6.47 20.15 4.61
C PRO A 17 6.43 20.39 3.10
N VAL A 18 7.56 20.13 2.45
CA VAL A 18 7.61 20.01 1.00
C VAL A 18 7.25 18.58 0.64
N VAL A 19 6.25 18.41 -0.22
CA VAL A 19 5.84 17.11 -0.74
C VAL A 19 6.60 16.85 -2.03
N ASP A 20 7.27 15.71 -2.09
CA ASP A 20 7.94 15.23 -3.30
C ASP A 20 7.40 13.85 -3.67
N ILE A 21 7.23 13.60 -4.97
CA ILE A 21 6.97 12.25 -5.47
C ILE A 21 8.26 11.43 -5.34
N GLY A 22 8.20 10.42 -4.48
CA GLY A 22 9.30 9.49 -4.23
C GLY A 22 9.52 8.49 -5.38
N GLY A 23 10.71 7.88 -5.42
CA GLY A 23 11.02 6.81 -6.37
C GLY A 23 10.19 5.53 -6.10
N PRO A 24 10.50 4.40 -6.77
CA PRO A 24 9.78 3.14 -6.54
C PRO A 24 9.71 2.79 -5.04
N LYS A 25 8.64 2.14 -4.61
CA LYS A 25 8.31 1.87 -3.20
C LYS A 25 9.48 1.39 -2.33
N GLY A 26 10.31 0.48 -2.85
CA GLY A 26 11.49 -0.03 -2.14
C GLY A 26 12.62 1.00 -1.92
N SER A 27 12.66 2.07 -2.71
CA SER A 27 13.68 3.12 -2.64
C SER A 27 13.33 4.28 -1.69
N LEU A 28 12.12 4.32 -1.14
CA LEU A 28 11.68 5.39 -0.24
C LEU A 28 12.52 5.42 1.05
N LYS A 29 12.78 4.26 1.67
CA LYS A 29 13.56 4.15 2.91
C LYS A 29 15.00 4.67 2.75
N PRO A 30 15.80 4.18 1.78
CA PRO A 30 17.15 4.72 1.56
C PRO A 30 17.12 6.21 1.22
N LYS A 31 16.22 6.66 0.33
CA LYS A 31 16.15 8.08 -0.05
C LYS A 31 15.82 9.00 1.13
N ALA A 32 14.85 8.64 1.97
CA ALA A 32 14.49 9.43 3.14
C ALA A 32 15.64 9.49 4.16
N ARG A 33 16.32 8.36 4.39
CA ARG A 33 17.52 8.31 5.22
C ARG A 33 18.63 9.21 4.69
N ASP A 34 18.96 9.08 3.40
CA ASP A 34 20.05 9.82 2.79
C ASP A 34 19.75 11.32 2.80
N ARG A 35 18.49 11.74 2.57
CA ARG A 35 18.06 13.13 2.74
C ARG A 35 18.23 13.65 4.17
N ARG A 36 17.87 12.86 5.19
CA ARG A 36 18.09 13.25 6.60
C ARG A 36 19.57 13.48 6.89
N VAL A 37 20.43 12.58 6.42
CA VAL A 37 21.88 12.63 6.66
C VAL A 37 22.54 13.77 5.88
N SER A 38 22.32 13.82 4.57
CA SER A 38 23.02 14.74 3.67
C SER A 38 22.49 16.16 3.74
N ASN A 39 21.18 16.35 3.85
CA ASN A 39 20.56 17.68 3.79
C ASN A 39 20.22 18.24 5.18
N LYS A 40 20.41 17.46 6.26
CA LYS A 40 20.07 17.82 7.64
C LYS A 40 18.62 18.29 7.80
N ILE A 41 17.70 17.67 7.05
CA ILE A 41 16.25 17.93 7.12
C ILE A 41 15.50 16.76 7.75
N GLN A 42 14.34 17.02 8.37
CA GLN A 42 13.42 15.96 8.82
C GLN A 42 12.63 15.40 7.61
N ALA A 43 13.28 14.56 6.81
CA ALA A 43 12.61 13.89 5.68
C ALA A 43 11.85 12.64 6.16
N CYS A 44 10.67 12.39 5.62
CA CYS A 44 9.93 11.15 5.84
C CYS A 44 9.23 10.72 4.55
N TYR A 45 8.59 9.55 4.54
CA TYR A 45 7.76 9.11 3.43
C TYR A 45 6.43 8.52 3.89
N VAL A 46 5.43 8.60 3.03
CA VAL A 46 4.18 7.85 3.16
C VAL A 46 4.01 7.02 1.89
N ARG A 47 3.46 5.81 2.00
CA ARG A 47 3.24 4.93 0.84
C ARG A 47 1.93 4.17 0.91
N ASP A 48 1.43 3.82 -0.26
CA ASP A 48 0.33 2.88 -0.40
C ASP A 48 0.69 1.49 0.14
N ARG A 49 -0.35 0.83 0.63
CA ARG A 49 -0.30 -0.54 1.12
C ARG A 49 -0.29 -1.53 -0.06
N ASP A 50 -1.09 -1.25 -1.09
CA ASP A 50 -1.47 -2.19 -2.14
C ASP A 50 -1.75 -3.59 -1.54
N PHE A 51 -1.32 -4.63 -2.24
CA PHE A 51 -1.30 -6.02 -1.81
C PHE A 51 0.05 -6.41 -1.19
N ASP A 52 0.86 -5.44 -0.76
CA ASP A 52 2.16 -5.71 -0.12
C ASP A 52 2.02 -5.92 1.41
N PHE A 53 0.91 -5.51 2.02
CA PHE A 53 0.65 -5.69 3.46
C PHE A 53 -0.82 -5.93 3.71
N ASP A 54 -1.18 -6.62 4.79
CA ASP A 54 -2.57 -6.74 5.24
C ASP A 54 -3.04 -5.43 5.90
N PRO A 55 -4.36 -5.17 5.99
CA PRO A 55 -4.86 -3.95 6.64
C PRO A 55 -4.43 -3.89 8.11
N PRO A 56 -4.16 -2.68 8.64
CA PRO A 56 -3.84 -2.56 10.06
C PRO A 56 -5.10 -2.77 10.91
N LEU A 57 -4.88 -3.16 12.18
CA LEU A 57 -5.96 -3.30 13.16
C LEU A 57 -6.60 -1.95 13.52
N ASP A 58 -5.77 -0.90 13.53
CA ASP A 58 -6.20 0.46 13.84
C ASP A 58 -6.23 1.28 12.56
N LEU A 59 -7.44 1.58 12.08
CA LEU A 59 -7.67 2.35 10.87
C LEU A 59 -7.69 3.87 11.14
N ALA A 60 -7.70 4.30 12.40
CA ALA A 60 -7.81 5.71 12.76
C ALA A 60 -6.47 6.47 12.60
N ARG A 61 -5.35 5.75 12.43
CA ARG A 61 -4.03 6.36 12.27
C ARG A 61 -3.14 5.60 11.30
N PRO A 62 -2.26 6.29 10.56
CA PRO A 62 -1.30 5.64 9.67
C PRO A 62 -0.41 4.65 10.43
N THR A 63 -0.06 3.55 9.77
CA THR A 63 0.81 2.53 10.38
C THR A 63 2.27 2.85 10.11
N GLU A 64 3.13 2.72 11.12
CA GLU A 64 4.57 2.88 10.95
C GLU A 64 5.15 1.87 9.94
N ASP A 65 5.97 2.36 8.99
CA ASP A 65 6.63 1.52 7.98
C ASP A 65 8.07 1.16 8.31
N SER A 66 8.82 2.09 8.91
CA SER A 66 10.21 1.85 9.32
C SER A 66 10.71 2.91 10.30
N ARG A 67 11.74 2.53 11.07
CA ARG A 67 12.56 3.43 11.89
C ARG A 67 14.03 3.41 11.47
N HIS A 68 14.77 4.44 11.88
CA HIS A 68 16.21 4.53 11.68
C HIS A 68 16.92 5.29 12.80
N GLY A 69 18.16 4.86 13.09
CA GLY A 69 19.07 5.49 14.04
C GLY A 69 18.84 5.11 15.50
N THR A 70 19.60 5.75 16.37
CA THR A 70 19.55 5.65 17.83
C THR A 70 19.62 7.06 18.43
N PRO A 71 18.59 7.56 19.15
CA PRO A 71 17.29 6.92 19.38
C PRO A 71 16.51 6.73 18.08
N SER A 72 15.61 5.74 18.09
CA SER A 72 14.98 5.21 16.90
C SER A 72 13.90 6.14 16.33
N THR A 73 14.24 6.96 15.33
CA THR A 73 13.32 7.91 14.69
C THR A 73 12.49 7.25 13.59
N ILE A 74 11.18 7.50 13.55
CA ILE A 74 10.30 7.01 12.48
C ILE A 74 10.72 7.63 11.14
N LEU A 75 10.86 6.81 10.10
CA LEU A 75 11.22 7.24 8.74
C LEU A 75 10.02 7.35 7.81
N GLY A 76 8.95 6.61 8.05
CA GLY A 76 7.78 6.67 7.20
C GLY A 76 6.60 5.85 7.69
N TRP A 77 5.48 6.02 6.98
CA TRP A 77 4.18 5.45 7.29
C TRP A 77 3.54 4.78 6.06
N ARG A 78 2.56 3.92 6.32
CA ARG A 78 1.65 3.34 5.34
C ARG A 78 0.24 3.87 5.57
N TRP A 79 -0.51 4.03 4.49
CA TRP A 79 -1.94 4.30 4.54
C TRP A 79 -2.72 3.17 5.22
N CYS A 80 -3.82 3.54 5.88
CA CYS A 80 -4.76 2.60 6.49
C CYS A 80 -5.61 1.89 5.43
N ARG A 81 -6.00 2.64 4.40
CA ARG A 81 -6.72 2.14 3.23
C ARG A 81 -5.74 1.55 2.21
N HIS A 82 -6.26 0.87 1.19
CA HIS A 82 -5.44 0.14 0.23
C HIS A 82 -4.43 1.03 -0.52
N GLU A 83 -4.91 2.16 -1.05
CA GLU A 83 -4.15 3.16 -1.78
C GLU A 83 -4.82 4.53 -1.64
N LEU A 84 -4.16 5.58 -2.10
CA LEU A 84 -4.69 6.94 -2.01
C LEU A 84 -6.08 7.10 -2.67
N GLU A 85 -6.34 6.43 -3.80
CA GLU A 85 -7.65 6.52 -4.47
C GLU A 85 -8.82 6.13 -3.55
N ASN A 86 -8.62 5.23 -2.59
CA ASN A 86 -9.66 4.81 -1.64
C ASN A 86 -10.10 5.91 -0.69
N TYR A 87 -9.30 6.96 -0.51
CA TYR A 87 -9.67 8.13 0.27
C TYR A 87 -10.57 9.06 -0.54
N LEU A 88 -10.35 9.17 -1.86
CA LEU A 88 -11.21 9.95 -2.75
C LEU A 88 -12.60 9.32 -2.90
N LEU A 89 -12.72 8.01 -2.70
CA LEU A 89 -13.99 7.28 -2.75
C LEU A 89 -14.76 7.25 -1.42
N GLU A 90 -14.37 8.07 -0.44
CA GLU A 90 -15.12 8.23 0.81
C GLU A 90 -16.53 8.77 0.53
N PRO A 91 -17.64 8.07 0.88
CA PRO A 91 -19.00 8.47 0.51
C PRO A 91 -19.37 9.91 0.83
N LEU A 92 -19.01 10.41 2.02
CA LEU A 92 -19.29 11.80 2.41
C LEU A 92 -18.52 12.82 1.55
N LEU A 93 -17.27 12.50 1.20
CA LEU A 93 -16.45 13.32 0.32
C LEU A 93 -17.03 13.35 -1.09
N VAL A 94 -17.41 12.18 -1.61
CA VAL A 94 -18.03 12.07 -2.94
C VAL A 94 -19.34 12.84 -3.00
N ALA A 95 -20.19 12.72 -1.98
CA ALA A 95 -21.43 13.47 -1.90
C ALA A 95 -21.19 14.99 -1.90
N ALA A 96 -20.23 15.46 -1.11
CA ALA A 96 -19.87 16.87 -1.04
C ALA A 96 -19.28 17.41 -2.36
N ALA A 97 -18.49 16.58 -3.06
CA ALA A 97 -17.79 16.99 -4.27
C ALA A 97 -18.64 16.95 -5.55
N THR A 98 -19.60 16.03 -5.61
CA THR A 98 -20.32 15.71 -6.86
C THR A 98 -21.83 15.95 -6.76
N GLY A 99 -22.36 16.12 -5.55
CA GLY A 99 -23.80 16.16 -5.29
C GLY A 99 -24.48 14.79 -5.41
N TRP A 100 -23.73 13.69 -5.54
CA TRP A 100 -24.29 12.35 -5.47
C TRP A 100 -24.86 12.09 -4.08
N ASN A 101 -26.10 11.60 -4.00
CA ASN A 101 -26.66 11.15 -2.73
C ASN A 101 -25.74 10.09 -2.08
N GLU A 102 -25.38 10.31 -0.82
CA GLU A 102 -24.42 9.47 -0.08
C GLU A 102 -24.89 8.02 0.07
N ALA A 103 -26.17 7.79 0.37
CA ALA A 103 -26.70 6.45 0.53
C ALA A 103 -26.71 5.68 -0.81
N ASP A 104 -27.14 6.34 -1.89
CA ASP A 104 -27.13 5.76 -3.24
C ASP A 104 -25.71 5.45 -3.71
N TYR A 105 -24.76 6.36 -3.47
CA TYR A 105 -23.35 6.15 -3.77
C TYR A 105 -22.78 4.98 -2.95
N SER A 106 -23.08 4.91 -1.65
CA SER A 106 -22.64 3.81 -0.78
C SER A 106 -23.13 2.46 -1.29
N GLN A 107 -24.40 2.38 -1.74
CA GLN A 107 -24.93 1.15 -2.34
C GLN A 107 -24.26 0.83 -3.69
N ALA A 108 -24.00 1.84 -4.52
CA ALA A 108 -23.26 1.67 -5.77
C ALA A 108 -21.86 1.13 -5.54
N LEU A 109 -21.15 1.66 -4.53
CA LEU A 109 -19.80 1.22 -4.15
C LEU A 109 -19.81 -0.24 -3.66
N LEU A 110 -20.77 -0.62 -2.82
CA LEU A 110 -20.96 -2.00 -2.38
C LEU A 110 -21.27 -2.94 -3.55
N GLY A 111 -22.14 -2.51 -4.47
CA GLY A 111 -22.47 -3.28 -5.68
C GLY A 111 -21.26 -3.49 -6.59
N ALA A 112 -20.46 -2.44 -6.79
CA ALA A 112 -19.22 -2.51 -7.56
C ALA A 112 -18.18 -3.42 -6.89
N ALA A 113 -18.03 -3.35 -5.57
CA ALA A 113 -17.12 -4.22 -4.84
C ALA A 113 -17.50 -5.70 -4.95
N ARG A 114 -18.81 -6.00 -4.85
CA ARG A 114 -19.36 -7.36 -5.01
C ARG A 114 -19.10 -7.92 -6.41
N SER A 115 -19.21 -7.10 -7.46
CA SER A 115 -19.00 -7.57 -8.83
C SER A 115 -17.54 -7.93 -9.14
N ILE A 116 -16.58 -7.34 -8.42
CA ILE A 116 -15.14 -7.63 -8.55
C ILE A 116 -14.57 -8.49 -7.43
N THR A 117 -15.40 -8.99 -6.49
CA THR A 117 -14.91 -9.76 -5.34
C THR A 117 -13.97 -10.92 -5.72
N PRO A 118 -14.30 -11.80 -6.70
CA PRO A 118 -13.38 -12.87 -7.08
C PRO A 118 -12.04 -12.34 -7.62
N TYR A 119 -12.07 -11.26 -8.40
CA TYR A 119 -10.87 -10.63 -8.93
C TYR A 119 -10.00 -10.04 -7.81
N THR A 120 -10.60 -9.32 -6.87
CA THR A 120 -9.90 -8.78 -5.70
C THR A 120 -9.31 -9.89 -4.83
N ALA A 121 -10.05 -11.00 -4.62
CA ALA A 121 -9.54 -12.18 -3.93
C ALA A 121 -8.31 -12.75 -4.63
N SER A 122 -8.33 -12.91 -5.96
CA SER A 122 -7.16 -13.36 -6.72
C SER A 122 -5.96 -12.42 -6.55
N ARG A 123 -6.17 -11.09 -6.55
CA ARG A 123 -5.07 -10.13 -6.33
C ARG A 123 -4.46 -10.25 -4.92
N TRP A 124 -5.28 -10.47 -3.89
CA TRP A 124 -4.80 -10.75 -2.53
C TRP A 124 -3.97 -12.03 -2.46
N VAL A 125 -4.44 -13.12 -3.08
CA VAL A 125 -3.70 -14.38 -3.16
C VAL A 125 -2.34 -14.17 -3.83
N MET A 126 -2.31 -13.48 -4.98
CA MET A 126 -1.06 -13.18 -5.68
C MET A 126 -0.14 -12.28 -4.86
N GLY A 127 -0.70 -11.33 -4.11
CA GLY A 127 0.04 -10.49 -3.18
C GLY A 127 0.69 -11.30 -2.06
N VAL A 128 -0.08 -12.16 -1.38
CA VAL A 128 0.43 -13.07 -0.34
C VAL A 128 1.50 -13.99 -0.90
N ALA A 129 1.21 -14.67 -2.01
CA ALA A 129 2.16 -15.57 -2.66
C ALA A 129 3.49 -14.86 -2.94
N ARG A 130 3.44 -13.66 -3.54
CA ARG A 130 4.64 -12.85 -3.81
C ARG A 130 5.42 -12.48 -2.54
N ARG A 131 4.75 -12.26 -1.40
CA ARG A 131 5.41 -11.96 -0.11
C ARG A 131 6.02 -13.19 0.55
N SER A 132 5.46 -14.37 0.30
CA SER A 132 5.95 -15.66 0.80
C SER A 132 7.13 -16.20 -0.01
N LEU A 133 7.26 -15.77 -1.27
CA LEU A 133 8.41 -16.11 -2.09
C LEU A 133 9.70 -15.50 -1.51
N PRO A 134 10.83 -16.22 -1.59
CA PRO A 134 12.11 -15.64 -1.29
C PRO A 134 12.32 -14.40 -2.18
N PRO A 135 12.87 -13.30 -1.65
CA PRO A 135 13.11 -12.10 -2.44
C PRO A 135 13.96 -12.45 -3.68
N PHE A 136 13.48 -12.08 -4.87
CA PHE A 136 14.10 -12.40 -6.17
C PHE A 136 15.58 -11.97 -6.31
N LYS A 137 16.10 -11.17 -5.37
CA LYS A 137 17.48 -10.66 -5.35
C LYS A 137 18.41 -11.39 -4.39
N GLU A 138 17.95 -12.41 -3.64
CA GLU A 138 18.68 -12.93 -2.47
C GLU A 138 18.92 -14.44 -2.52
N LEU A 139 19.13 -15.04 -3.69
CA LEU A 139 19.90 -16.28 -3.69
C LEU A 139 21.27 -15.93 -3.08
N PRO A 140 21.65 -16.55 -1.95
CA PRO A 140 22.87 -16.15 -1.26
C PRO A 140 24.05 -16.41 -2.18
N THR A 141 24.89 -15.39 -2.35
CA THR A 141 26.14 -15.49 -3.12
C THR A 141 27.32 -15.86 -2.21
N ARG A 142 27.05 -16.06 -0.91
CA ARG A 142 28.02 -16.44 0.12
C ARG A 142 27.34 -17.36 1.15
N PRO A 143 28.04 -18.36 1.70
CA PRO A 143 27.51 -19.17 2.79
C PRO A 143 27.23 -18.34 4.05
N ASP A 144 26.18 -18.70 4.79
CA ASP A 144 25.78 -17.99 6.03
C ASP A 144 26.88 -17.99 7.11
N ALA A 145 27.72 -19.02 7.12
CA ALA A 145 28.85 -19.13 8.06
C ALA A 145 29.86 -17.97 7.94
N VAL A 146 29.86 -17.23 6.82
CA VAL A 146 30.76 -16.09 6.56
C VAL A 146 30.01 -14.78 6.25
N SER A 147 28.68 -14.76 6.29
CA SER A 147 27.86 -13.61 5.87
C SER A 147 28.04 -12.35 6.73
N ASN A 148 28.47 -12.51 8.00
CA ASN A 148 28.69 -11.40 8.92
C ASN A 148 30.05 -10.69 8.77
N ASN A 149 30.91 -11.10 7.82
CA ASN A 149 32.23 -10.50 7.64
C ASN A 149 32.61 -10.43 6.16
N GLU A 150 32.61 -9.22 5.59
CA GLU A 150 32.68 -8.97 4.14
C GLU A 150 33.95 -9.55 3.45
N ILE A 151 34.99 -9.86 4.22
CA ILE A 151 36.31 -10.29 3.71
C ILE A 151 36.60 -11.77 4.02
N ARG A 152 35.70 -12.52 4.67
CA ARG A 152 35.95 -13.95 4.98
C ARG A 152 35.54 -14.88 3.85
N ILE A 153 36.37 -15.89 3.58
CA ILE A 153 36.07 -17.03 2.72
C ILE A 153 35.78 -18.29 3.56
N PRO A 154 35.00 -19.25 3.05
CA PRO A 154 34.79 -20.54 3.73
C PRO A 154 36.11 -21.28 3.97
N SER A 155 36.19 -22.05 5.05
CA SER A 155 37.39 -22.85 5.39
C SER A 155 37.65 -23.99 4.40
N ASP A 156 36.60 -24.49 3.73
CA ASP A 156 36.68 -25.47 2.65
C ASP A 156 36.16 -24.82 1.36
N CYS A 157 37.07 -24.55 0.43
CA CYS A 157 36.78 -24.01 -0.89
C CYS A 157 36.98 -25.07 -1.99
N SER A 158 36.92 -26.36 -1.66
CA SER A 158 37.01 -27.43 -2.65
C SER A 158 35.85 -27.35 -3.66
N GLU A 159 36.07 -27.88 -4.86
CA GLU A 159 35.05 -27.95 -5.91
C GLU A 159 33.80 -28.68 -5.43
N LYS A 160 33.98 -29.78 -4.69
CA LYS A 160 32.88 -30.56 -4.13
C LYS A 160 32.07 -29.76 -3.13
N ALA A 161 32.71 -29.15 -2.11
CA ALA A 161 32.01 -28.36 -1.10
C ALA A 161 31.26 -27.17 -1.72
N SER A 162 31.87 -26.50 -2.69
CA SER A 162 31.25 -25.39 -3.43
C SER A 162 30.05 -25.86 -4.26
N SER A 163 30.17 -26.98 -4.97
CA SER A 163 29.08 -27.57 -5.76
C SER A 163 27.91 -28.01 -4.89
N ASP A 164 28.19 -28.67 -3.77
CA ASP A 164 27.18 -29.15 -2.83
C ASP A 164 26.43 -27.97 -2.19
N TRP A 165 27.13 -26.90 -1.81
CA TRP A 165 26.50 -25.68 -1.30
C TRP A 165 25.58 -25.03 -2.34
N VAL A 166 26.03 -24.85 -3.59
CA VAL A 166 25.18 -24.28 -4.66
C VAL A 166 23.91 -25.12 -4.86
N ARG A 167 24.05 -26.46 -4.94
CA ARG A 167 22.90 -27.36 -5.07
C ARG A 167 21.93 -27.24 -3.91
N GLN A 168 22.45 -27.19 -2.68
CA GLN A 168 21.64 -27.04 -1.48
C GLN A 168 20.84 -25.72 -1.50
N GLN A 169 21.48 -24.59 -1.84
CA GLN A 169 20.80 -23.29 -1.89
C GLN A 169 19.71 -23.25 -2.96
N ILE A 170 19.98 -23.82 -4.14
CA ILE A 170 18.97 -23.94 -5.20
C ILE A 170 17.80 -24.82 -4.74
N GLU A 171 18.08 -25.94 -4.09
CA GLU A 171 17.03 -26.85 -3.63
C GLU A 171 16.16 -26.23 -2.52
N LEU A 172 16.77 -25.53 -1.55
CA LEU A 172 16.03 -24.79 -0.53
C LEU A 172 15.13 -23.71 -1.14
N PHE A 173 15.65 -22.95 -2.12
CA PHE A 173 14.87 -21.96 -2.84
C PHE A 173 13.68 -22.61 -3.58
N ARG A 174 13.91 -23.72 -4.29
CA ARG A 174 12.86 -24.46 -5.00
C ARG A 174 11.79 -24.97 -4.04
N GLN A 175 12.18 -25.58 -2.93
CA GLN A 175 11.24 -26.08 -1.92
C GLN A 175 10.37 -24.96 -1.34
N GLN A 176 10.94 -23.79 -1.08
CA GLN A 176 10.16 -22.63 -0.62
C GLN A 176 9.19 -22.13 -1.69
N VAL A 177 9.62 -22.07 -2.95
CA VAL A 177 8.75 -21.70 -4.08
C VAL A 177 7.61 -22.71 -4.23
N ASP A 178 7.93 -24.00 -4.29
CA ASP A 178 6.96 -25.08 -4.50
C ASP A 178 5.94 -25.14 -3.36
N SER A 179 6.37 -24.98 -2.11
CA SER A 179 5.47 -24.95 -0.96
C SER A 179 4.57 -23.71 -0.92
N SER A 180 5.10 -22.53 -1.27
CA SER A 180 4.35 -21.27 -1.27
C SER A 180 3.34 -21.18 -2.42
N LEU A 181 3.63 -21.82 -3.55
CA LEU A 181 2.82 -21.79 -4.77
C LEU A 181 2.04 -23.09 -5.01
N ALA A 182 2.05 -24.02 -4.06
CA ALA A 182 1.32 -25.27 -4.18
C ALA A 182 -0.17 -25.00 -4.43
N ALA A 183 -0.78 -25.75 -5.37
CA ALA A 183 -2.14 -25.49 -5.84
C ALA A 183 -3.18 -25.48 -4.71
N ASN A 184 -3.03 -26.37 -3.71
CA ASN A 184 -3.90 -26.42 -2.54
C ASN A 184 -3.72 -25.20 -1.62
N VAL A 185 -2.51 -24.65 -1.50
CA VAL A 185 -2.22 -23.43 -0.72
C VAL A 185 -2.84 -22.21 -1.40
N ILE A 186 -2.69 -22.10 -2.72
CA ILE A 186 -3.28 -21.04 -3.52
C ILE A 186 -4.81 -21.10 -3.47
N GLN A 187 -5.40 -22.29 -3.65
CA GLN A 187 -6.86 -22.48 -3.56
C GLN A 187 -7.40 -22.14 -2.18
N ALA A 188 -6.78 -22.64 -1.10
CA ALA A 188 -7.20 -22.34 0.26
C ALA A 188 -7.11 -20.84 0.57
N SER A 189 -6.08 -20.17 0.07
CA SER A 189 -5.95 -18.71 0.20
C SER A 189 -7.03 -17.97 -0.58
N PHE A 190 -7.37 -18.44 -1.78
CA PHE A 190 -8.44 -17.86 -2.60
C PHE A 190 -9.79 -17.98 -1.89
N ASP A 191 -10.13 -19.17 -1.38
CA ASP A 191 -11.39 -19.42 -0.68
C ASP A 191 -11.50 -18.54 0.58
N LEU A 192 -10.40 -18.41 1.34
CA LEU A 192 -10.32 -17.54 2.50
C LEU A 192 -10.60 -16.07 2.14
N TYR A 193 -9.93 -15.54 1.11
CA TYR A 193 -10.14 -14.14 0.71
C TYR A 193 -11.51 -13.92 0.08
N LEU A 194 -12.00 -14.87 -0.71
CA LEU A 194 -13.35 -14.83 -1.26
C LEU A 194 -14.38 -14.75 -0.14
N GLN A 195 -14.32 -15.65 0.85
CA GLN A 195 -15.20 -15.63 2.01
C GLN A 195 -15.12 -14.29 2.77
N ARG A 196 -13.91 -13.81 3.04
CA ARG A 196 -13.69 -12.55 3.76
C ARG A 196 -14.29 -11.37 3.03
N LEU A 197 -14.02 -11.23 1.73
CA LEU A 197 -14.47 -10.09 0.94
C LEU A 197 -16.00 -10.15 0.71
N SER A 198 -16.57 -11.35 0.52
CA SER A 198 -18.02 -11.51 0.39
C SER A 198 -18.80 -11.18 1.66
N ALA A 199 -18.16 -11.24 2.83
CA ALA A 199 -18.79 -10.89 4.10
C ALA A 199 -18.90 -9.37 4.35
N GLN A 200 -18.27 -8.54 3.52
CA GLN A 200 -18.25 -7.09 3.71
C GLN A 200 -19.61 -6.47 3.39
N SER A 201 -20.05 -5.57 4.25
CA SER A 201 -21.37 -4.94 4.16
C SER A 201 -21.32 -3.42 4.27
N GLN A 202 -20.19 -2.86 4.68
CA GLN A 202 -20.04 -1.43 4.91
C GLN A 202 -19.03 -0.80 3.94
N PRO A 203 -19.27 0.43 3.44
CA PRO A 203 -18.35 1.15 2.55
C PRO A 203 -16.91 1.21 3.07
N HIS A 204 -16.71 1.49 4.36
CA HIS A 204 -15.37 1.59 4.94
C HIS A 204 -14.59 0.26 4.87
N GLU A 205 -15.27 -0.90 4.98
CA GLU A 205 -14.65 -2.22 4.82
C GLU A 205 -14.16 -2.41 3.37
N ILE A 206 -15.00 -2.01 2.40
CA ILE A 206 -14.65 -2.06 0.98
C ILE A 206 -13.41 -1.22 0.70
N LEU A 207 -13.40 0.02 1.19
CA LEU A 207 -12.31 0.98 0.97
C LEU A 207 -11.00 0.56 1.65
N VAL A 208 -11.04 -0.35 2.61
CA VAL A 208 -9.84 -0.94 3.18
C VAL A 208 -9.28 -2.05 2.30
N TRP A 209 -10.13 -2.92 1.76
CA TRP A 209 -9.68 -4.19 1.15
C TRP A 209 -9.58 -4.18 -0.38
N HIS A 210 -10.36 -3.35 -1.06
CA HIS A 210 -10.36 -3.25 -2.52
C HIS A 210 -9.43 -2.14 -3.01
N SER A 211 -8.89 -2.25 -4.23
CA SER A 211 -8.19 -1.15 -4.89
C SER A 211 -9.19 -0.11 -5.36
N GLY A 212 -8.94 1.16 -5.02
CA GLY A 212 -9.76 2.29 -5.47
C GLY A 212 -9.79 2.40 -7.00
N LYS A 213 -8.69 2.07 -7.69
CA LYS A 213 -8.66 2.02 -9.17
C LYS A 213 -9.60 0.94 -9.73
N ASP A 214 -9.60 -0.25 -9.12
CA ASP A 214 -10.49 -1.33 -9.55
C ASP A 214 -11.97 -1.00 -9.25
N LEU A 215 -12.25 -0.37 -8.10
CA LEU A 215 -13.58 0.12 -7.76
C LEU A 215 -14.07 1.17 -8.76
N LEU A 216 -13.24 2.15 -9.11
CA LEU A 216 -13.55 3.16 -10.12
C LEU A 216 -13.89 2.52 -11.48
N ALA A 217 -13.13 1.51 -11.90
CA ALA A 217 -13.41 0.77 -13.13
C ALA A 217 -14.75 0.01 -13.04
N ALA A 218 -15.03 -0.67 -11.93
CA ALA A 218 -16.28 -1.38 -11.71
C ALA A 218 -17.51 -0.45 -11.62
N MET A 219 -17.32 0.79 -11.15
CA MET A 219 -18.36 1.82 -11.08
C MET A 219 -18.60 2.55 -12.41
N GLN A 220 -17.81 2.30 -13.46
CA GLN A 220 -17.91 2.99 -14.74
C GLN A 220 -19.35 3.07 -15.30
N PRO A 221 -20.18 2.00 -15.31
CA PRO A 221 -21.54 2.08 -15.84
C PRO A 221 -22.45 3.06 -15.09
N LEU A 222 -22.17 3.33 -13.81
CA LEU A 222 -22.91 4.28 -12.98
C LEU A 222 -22.38 5.69 -13.16
N ILE A 223 -21.06 5.85 -13.19
CA ILE A 223 -20.37 7.13 -13.45
C ILE A 223 -20.75 7.66 -14.84
N ALA A 224 -20.93 6.78 -15.84
CA ALA A 224 -21.33 7.17 -17.19
C ALA A 224 -22.70 7.86 -17.27
N LYS A 225 -23.54 7.75 -16.23
CA LYS A 225 -24.85 8.42 -16.13
C LYS A 225 -24.77 9.76 -15.40
N ARG A 226 -23.56 10.17 -14.99
CA ARG A 226 -23.29 11.39 -14.23
C ARG A 226 -22.59 12.42 -15.11
N PRO A 227 -22.58 13.72 -14.73
CA PRO A 227 -21.90 14.77 -15.48
C PRO A 227 -20.43 14.48 -15.78
N GLU A 228 -19.75 13.72 -14.92
CA GLU A 228 -18.35 13.35 -15.08
C GLU A 228 -18.15 12.33 -16.19
N SER A 229 -19.16 11.55 -16.57
CA SER A 229 -19.22 10.61 -17.71
C SER A 229 -18.22 9.44 -17.72
N ASP A 230 -17.09 9.53 -17.03
CA ASP A 230 -16.06 8.50 -16.99
C ASP A 230 -15.26 8.51 -15.67
N PRO A 231 -14.59 7.39 -15.28
CA PRO A 231 -13.87 7.30 -14.02
C PRO A 231 -12.68 8.27 -13.87
N VAL A 232 -12.03 8.68 -14.97
CA VAL A 232 -10.88 9.59 -14.93
C VAL A 232 -11.37 11.00 -14.62
N SER A 233 -12.42 11.45 -15.28
CA SER A 233 -13.09 12.73 -15.02
C SER A 233 -13.69 12.76 -13.62
N PHE A 234 -14.32 11.67 -13.17
CA PHE A 234 -14.83 11.54 -11.81
C PHE A 234 -13.73 11.68 -10.76
N ARG A 235 -12.63 10.94 -10.90
CA ARG A 235 -11.46 11.06 -10.01
C ARG A 235 -10.89 12.49 -9.99
N ARG A 236 -10.89 13.17 -11.14
CA ARG A 236 -10.43 14.55 -11.28
C ARG A 236 -11.30 15.52 -10.48
N THR A 237 -12.62 15.40 -10.58
CA THR A 237 -13.58 16.20 -9.80
C THR A 237 -13.33 16.05 -8.31
N LEU A 238 -13.15 14.81 -7.83
CA LEU A 238 -12.86 14.53 -6.42
C LEU A 238 -11.54 15.15 -5.96
N ARG A 239 -10.47 14.97 -6.74
CA ARG A 239 -9.15 15.58 -6.47
C ARG A 239 -9.25 17.11 -6.41
N ASP A 240 -9.88 17.72 -7.40
CA ASP A 240 -9.99 19.18 -7.49
C ASP A 240 -10.82 19.73 -6.32
N TRP A 241 -11.87 19.03 -5.91
CA TRP A 241 -12.62 19.38 -4.70
C TRP A 241 -11.75 19.31 -3.44
N VAL A 242 -10.94 18.28 -3.26
CA VAL A 242 -10.00 18.18 -2.12
C VAL A 242 -9.01 19.33 -2.11
N ARG A 243 -8.45 19.68 -3.28
CA ARG A 243 -7.53 20.81 -3.43
C ARG A 243 -8.18 22.12 -3.01
N ASP A 244 -9.43 22.32 -3.40
CA ASP A 244 -10.14 23.58 -3.17
C ASP A 244 -10.79 23.62 -1.76
N ASN A 245 -10.90 22.46 -1.08
CA ASN A 245 -11.54 22.31 0.24
C ASN A 245 -10.70 21.46 1.23
N PRO A 246 -9.43 21.80 1.50
CA PRO A 246 -8.53 20.94 2.27
C PRO A 246 -8.97 20.76 3.74
N THR A 247 -9.46 21.82 4.38
CA THR A 247 -9.95 21.75 5.77
C THR A 247 -11.19 20.85 5.90
N ASN A 248 -12.13 20.94 4.95
CA ASN A 248 -13.33 20.10 4.95
C ASN A 248 -12.97 18.63 4.68
N THR A 249 -11.99 18.39 3.81
CA THR A 249 -11.48 17.04 3.53
C THR A 249 -10.98 16.34 4.80
N LEU A 250 -10.27 17.06 5.69
CA LEU A 250 -9.80 16.51 6.97
C LEU A 250 -10.93 16.11 7.93
N ALA A 251 -12.13 16.67 7.77
CA ALA A 251 -13.30 16.25 8.56
C ALA A 251 -13.82 14.86 8.13
N PHE A 252 -13.57 14.46 6.88
CA PHE A 252 -13.97 13.15 6.36
C PHE A 252 -12.89 12.07 6.56
N LEU A 253 -11.63 12.47 6.72
CA LEU A 253 -10.47 11.58 6.75
C LEU A 253 -9.69 11.70 8.08
N PRO A 254 -10.20 11.15 9.19
CA PRO A 254 -9.57 11.26 10.51
C PRO A 254 -8.12 10.74 10.52
N GLU A 255 -7.82 9.69 9.75
CA GLU A 255 -6.48 9.13 9.65
C GLU A 255 -5.47 10.08 8.98
N TRP A 256 -5.92 11.03 8.16
CA TRP A 256 -5.05 12.07 7.62
C TRP A 256 -4.77 13.15 8.66
N LYS A 257 -5.75 13.49 9.49
CA LYS A 257 -5.53 14.40 10.62
C LYS A 257 -4.47 13.85 11.57
N GLU A 258 -4.51 12.55 11.88
CA GLU A 258 -3.48 11.91 12.69
C GLU A 258 -2.10 11.91 12.00
N LEU A 259 -2.05 11.72 10.68
CA LEU A 259 -0.81 11.90 9.94
C LEU A 259 -0.21 13.29 10.14
N LEU A 260 -1.02 14.35 10.02
CA LEU A 260 -0.53 15.72 10.20
C LEU A 260 0.00 15.96 11.62
N THR A 261 -0.64 15.36 12.64
CA THR A 261 -0.12 15.39 14.01
C THR A 261 1.27 14.75 14.10
N PHE A 262 1.49 13.61 13.45
CA PHE A 262 2.81 12.96 13.43
C PHE A 262 3.86 13.75 12.64
N LEU A 263 3.46 14.46 11.59
CA LEU A 263 4.37 15.26 10.78
C LEU A 263 4.75 16.59 11.45
N ALA A 264 3.94 17.07 12.39
CA ALA A 264 4.19 18.29 13.16
C ALA A 264 5.08 18.08 14.40
N ALA A 265 5.26 16.82 14.82
CA ALA A 265 6.08 16.43 15.98
C ALA A 265 7.56 16.29 15.64
#